data_AF-A0A1Y1Z5A6-F1
#
_entry.id   AF-A0A1Y1Z5A6-F1
#
_cell.length_a   1.000
_cell.length_b   1.000
_cell.length_c   1.000
_cell.angle_alpha   90.00
_cell.angle_beta   90.00
_cell.angle_gamma   90.00
#
_symmetry.space_group_name_H-M   'P 1'
#
loop_
_entity.id
_entity.type
_entity.pdbx_description
1 polymer ?
#
loop_
_entity_poly.entity_id
_entity_poly.type
_entity_poly.pdbx_seq_one_letter_code
_entity_poly.pdbx_strand_id
1 'polypeptide(L)'
;MSVRTRREKFVQLEQSLDDCITALQLCTDSVDRSIAKMKYTTRDTARLSKIFELHQNYELLTEEQIQDAQTSLTQELLPHIENLFSHVDDINNQLENKLSALEKELERKSKKKSHLLQQKRLSEPLKQKLDLLKNSRQEVQRNLASIEEELRSKEQELSELNESLSKNPTPPKPQKSSKHQETIKDLRSKLDLVDSQIKKKMLSLEEQSRLNTKSQQDEGLEELISHDQLSDILYSHLGYFQTKTLTLVDQRVSQRLQTYLDALKTCQSKLSDKEISNPVVSAQQIKSLFKLFFPTNNVGVTMSRIMELLIEDESKSIRLEHMQKEFPPGEEARHHYTTAIQILRNLKLVEAQDGDNLIRLCLL
;
A
#
# COMPACT_ATOMS: atom_id res chain seq x y z
N MET A 1 117.58 34.49 19.37
CA MET A 1 116.77 33.90 20.47
C MET A 1 117.47 32.66 20.99
N SER A 2 117.72 32.57 22.30
CA SER A 2 118.44 31.45 22.91
C SER A 2 117.61 30.16 22.83
N VAL A 3 118.29 29.02 22.63
CA VAL A 3 117.67 27.67 22.61
C VAL A 3 116.85 27.41 23.88
N ARG A 4 117.24 28.04 25.01
CA ARG A 4 116.51 27.96 26.29
C ARG A 4 115.09 28.53 26.18
N THR A 5 114.92 29.71 25.59
CA THR A 5 113.61 30.37 25.44
C THR A 5 112.66 29.60 24.52
N ARG A 6 113.19 28.85 23.54
CA ARG A 6 112.37 27.96 22.69
C ARG A 6 111.89 26.72 23.45
N ARG A 7 112.74 26.14 24.29
CA ARG A 7 112.36 24.99 25.14
C ARG A 7 111.30 25.38 26.17
N GLU A 8 111.44 26.54 26.81
CA GLU A 8 110.45 27.05 27.77
C GLU A 8 109.08 27.25 27.12
N LYS A 9 109.03 27.83 25.91
CA LYS A 9 107.76 27.98 25.16
C LYS A 9 107.15 26.65 24.74
N PHE A 10 107.97 25.65 24.43
CA PHE A 10 107.47 24.32 24.07
C PHE A 10 106.87 23.61 25.29
N VAL A 11 107.52 23.68 26.45
CA VAL A 11 106.99 23.13 27.71
C VAL A 11 105.69 23.82 28.12
N GLN A 12 105.59 25.15 27.95
CA GLN A 12 104.34 25.88 28.20
C GLN A 12 103.21 25.47 27.26
N LEU A 13 103.53 25.17 25.99
CA LEU A 13 102.54 24.71 25.02
C LEU A 13 102.07 23.27 25.34
N GLU A 14 102.98 22.38 25.73
CA GLU A 14 102.63 21.03 26.20
C GLU A 14 101.71 21.08 27.41
N GLN A 15 102.03 21.92 28.42
CA GLN A 15 101.18 22.12 29.59
C GLN A 15 99.79 22.66 29.22
N SER A 16 99.71 23.65 28.34
CA SER A 16 98.43 24.21 27.90
C SER A 16 97.60 23.18 27.11
N LEU A 17 98.24 22.30 26.34
CA LEU A 17 97.56 21.22 25.61
C LEU A 17 97.06 20.15 26.58
N ASP A 18 97.85 19.77 27.57
CA ASP A 18 97.46 18.81 28.61
C ASP A 18 96.27 19.35 29.44
N ASP A 19 96.27 20.64 29.77
CA ASP A 19 95.15 21.31 30.45
C ASP A 19 93.90 21.31 29.57
N CYS A 20 94.03 21.59 28.26
CA CYS A 20 92.91 21.51 27.33
C CYS A 20 92.36 20.08 27.17
N ILE A 21 93.23 19.07 27.10
CA ILE A 21 92.84 17.66 27.02
C ILE A 21 92.12 17.25 28.30
N THR A 22 92.65 17.63 29.46
CA THR A 22 92.05 17.36 30.76
C THR A 22 90.69 18.04 30.90
N ALA A 23 90.57 19.32 30.49
CA ALA A 23 89.30 20.03 30.48
C ALA A 23 88.28 19.38 29.55
N LEU A 24 88.72 18.94 28.35
CA LEU A 24 87.86 18.23 27.41
C LEU A 24 87.35 16.90 27.99
N GLN A 25 88.23 16.13 28.62
CA GLN A 25 87.87 14.88 29.30
C GLN A 25 86.84 15.12 30.41
N LEU A 26 87.04 16.14 31.25
CA LEU A 26 86.09 16.52 32.29
C LEU A 26 84.73 16.95 31.72
N CYS A 27 84.72 17.65 30.59
CA CYS A 27 83.49 18.01 29.88
C CYS A 27 82.77 16.76 29.35
N THR A 28 83.49 15.83 28.72
CA THR A 28 82.93 14.55 28.24
C THR A 28 82.32 13.75 29.41
N ASP A 29 83.05 13.61 30.51
CA ASP A 29 82.55 12.90 31.71
C ASP A 29 81.33 13.58 32.33
N SER A 30 81.24 14.91 32.25
CA SER A 30 80.07 15.67 32.72
C SER A 30 78.86 15.44 31.81
N VAL A 31 79.07 15.41 30.49
CA VAL A 31 78.01 15.13 29.51
C VAL A 31 77.52 13.70 29.67
N ASP A 32 78.41 12.72 29.82
CA ASP A 32 78.03 11.32 30.01
C ASP A 32 77.23 11.10 31.29
N ARG A 33 77.63 11.75 32.40
CA ARG A 33 76.84 11.75 33.65
C ARG A 33 75.46 12.39 33.47
N SER A 34 75.37 13.46 32.68
CA SER A 34 74.10 14.15 32.40
C SER A 34 73.19 13.29 31.53
N ILE A 35 73.74 12.61 30.51
CA ILE A 35 73.02 11.65 29.66
C ILE A 35 72.53 10.46 30.50
N ALA A 36 73.36 9.90 31.39
CA ALA A 36 72.96 8.80 32.25
C ALA A 36 71.80 9.21 33.19
N LYS A 37 71.89 10.42 33.78
CA LYS A 37 70.81 10.97 34.61
C LYS A 37 69.53 11.19 33.79
N MET A 38 69.64 11.75 32.59
CA MET A 38 68.50 11.94 31.69
C MET A 38 67.84 10.60 31.34
N LYS A 39 68.62 9.60 30.91
CA LYS A 39 68.12 8.26 30.59
C LYS A 39 67.36 7.63 31.76
N TYR A 40 67.84 7.81 32.98
CA TYR A 40 67.14 7.34 34.17
C TYR A 40 65.81 8.10 34.39
N THR A 41 65.82 9.43 34.28
CA THR A 41 64.61 10.25 34.46
C THR A 41 63.58 10.07 33.35
N THR A 42 63.99 9.77 32.12
CA THR A 42 63.08 9.61 30.97
C THR A 42 62.65 8.16 30.76
N ARG A 43 63.17 7.21 31.54
CA ARG A 43 62.89 5.77 31.38
C ARG A 43 61.39 5.44 31.35
N ASP A 44 60.60 6.13 32.18
CA ASP A 44 59.17 5.83 32.33
C ASP A 44 58.26 6.69 31.44
N THR A 45 58.82 7.65 30.69
CA THR A 45 58.04 8.56 29.83
C THR A 45 57.30 7.83 28.72
N ALA A 46 57.94 6.83 28.09
CA ALA A 46 57.31 6.00 27.06
C ALA A 46 56.15 5.17 27.63
N ARG A 47 56.27 4.69 28.87
CA ARG A 47 55.19 3.97 29.56
C ARG A 47 54.03 4.90 29.88
N LEU A 48 54.31 6.11 30.38
CA LEU A 48 53.29 7.12 30.66
C LEU A 48 52.60 7.58 29.38
N SER A 49 53.32 7.82 28.29
CA SER A 49 52.72 8.15 26.97
C SER A 49 51.72 7.08 26.55
N LYS A 50 52.10 5.80 26.68
CA LYS A 50 51.21 4.69 26.34
C LYS A 50 49.99 4.60 27.28
N ILE A 51 50.13 4.97 28.56
CA ILE A 51 48.99 5.07 29.49
C ILE A 51 48.07 6.23 29.09
N PHE A 52 48.61 7.37 28.66
CA PHE A 52 47.82 8.50 28.16
C PHE A 52 47.12 8.17 26.84
N GLU A 53 47.76 7.43 25.93
CA GLU A 53 47.15 6.94 24.69
C GLU A 53 46.03 5.92 24.96
N LEU A 54 46.19 5.10 26.01
CA LEU A 54 45.17 4.11 26.42
C LEU A 54 44.07 4.73 27.29
N HIS A 55 44.29 5.91 27.87
CA HIS A 55 43.25 6.65 28.56
C HIS A 55 42.24 7.11 27.51
N GLN A 56 41.17 6.33 27.36
CA GLN A 56 40.03 6.65 26.51
C GLN A 56 39.61 8.10 26.75
N ASN A 57 39.49 8.86 25.67
CA ASN A 57 38.86 10.17 25.71
C ASN A 57 37.40 9.96 26.10
N TYR A 58 37.09 10.12 27.39
CA TYR A 58 35.72 10.19 27.86
C TYR A 58 35.18 11.54 27.42
N GLU A 59 34.28 11.52 26.44
CA GLU A 59 33.48 12.70 26.11
C GLU A 59 32.48 12.89 27.24
N LEU A 60 32.81 13.81 28.15
CA LEU A 60 31.97 14.18 29.28
C LEU A 60 30.97 15.23 28.78
N LEU A 61 29.75 14.80 28.54
CA LEU A 61 28.62 15.71 28.31
C LEU A 61 28.14 16.23 29.67
N THR A 62 28.08 17.55 29.83
CA THR A 62 27.54 18.14 31.05
C THR A 62 26.01 18.04 31.08
N GLU A 63 25.43 18.00 32.27
CA GLU A 63 23.98 17.98 32.43
C GLU A 63 23.31 19.20 31.77
N GLU A 64 23.97 20.36 31.82
CA GLU A 64 23.54 21.59 31.15
C GLU A 64 23.47 21.41 29.62
N GLN A 65 24.49 20.81 29.00
CA GLN A 65 24.46 20.51 27.56
C GLN A 65 23.35 19.54 27.19
N ILE A 66 23.05 18.57 28.08
CA ILE A 66 21.94 17.64 27.88
C ILE A 66 20.60 18.38 27.96
N GLN A 67 20.43 19.29 28.93
CA GLN A 67 19.21 20.08 29.07
C GLN A 67 19.01 21.05 27.90
N ASP A 68 20.07 21.70 27.43
CA ASP A 68 20.01 22.58 26.26
C ASP A 68 19.66 21.80 24.99
N ALA A 69 20.27 20.62 24.78
CA ALA A 69 19.93 19.75 23.67
C ALA A 69 18.48 19.25 23.77
N GLN A 70 18.00 18.89 24.96
CA GLN A 70 16.63 18.46 25.18
C GLN A 70 15.62 19.59 24.91
N THR A 71 15.90 20.80 25.37
CA THR A 71 15.02 21.95 25.14
C THR A 71 15.00 22.35 23.66
N SER A 72 16.15 22.38 22.98
CA SER A 72 16.23 22.59 21.52
C SER A 72 15.46 21.52 20.76
N LEU A 73 15.68 20.24 21.10
CA LEU A 73 14.97 19.12 20.46
C LEU A 73 13.47 19.20 20.70
N THR A 74 13.05 19.58 21.91
CA THR A 74 11.62 19.74 22.23
C THR A 74 11.02 20.86 21.40
N GLN A 75 11.71 22.00 21.24
CA GLN A 75 11.25 23.11 20.39
C GLN A 75 11.12 22.72 18.92
N GLU A 76 11.99 21.84 18.41
CA GLU A 76 11.91 21.32 17.04
C GLU A 76 10.80 20.26 16.87
N LEU A 77 10.63 19.38 17.86
CA LEU A 77 9.67 18.28 17.79
C LEU A 77 8.23 18.72 18.05
N LEU A 78 8.00 19.70 18.93
CA LEU A 78 6.66 20.17 19.29
C LEU A 78 5.80 20.55 18.07
N PRO A 79 6.26 21.39 17.13
CA PRO A 79 5.44 21.74 15.96
C PRO A 79 5.22 20.54 15.03
N HIS A 80 6.14 19.57 15.00
CA HIS A 80 5.93 18.35 14.23
C HIS A 80 4.85 17.46 14.84
N ILE A 81 4.85 17.35 16.18
CA ILE A 81 3.82 16.64 16.93
C ILE A 81 2.46 17.32 16.78
N GLU A 82 2.40 18.65 16.86
CA GLU A 82 1.17 19.42 16.63
C GLU A 82 0.61 19.22 15.22
N ASN A 83 1.48 19.20 14.20
CA ASN A 83 1.06 18.88 12.83
C ASN A 83 0.52 17.45 12.70
N LEU A 84 1.13 16.48 13.37
CA LEU A 84 0.63 15.10 13.40
C LEU A 84 -0.73 15.02 14.10
N PHE A 85 -0.93 15.74 15.20
CA PHE A 85 -2.24 15.82 15.86
C PHE A 85 -3.29 16.45 14.97
N SER A 86 -2.99 17.58 14.32
CA SER A 86 -3.90 18.19 13.35
C SER A 86 -4.26 17.23 12.21
N HIS A 87 -3.30 16.44 11.74
CA HIS A 87 -3.55 15.43 10.71
C HIS A 87 -4.45 14.28 11.20
N VAL A 88 -4.25 13.83 12.44
CA VAL A 88 -5.11 12.83 13.08
C VAL A 88 -6.52 13.37 13.24
N ASP A 89 -6.68 14.63 13.66
CA ASP A 89 -7.98 15.29 13.78
C ASP A 89 -8.68 15.41 12.42
N ASP A 90 -7.96 15.75 11.35
CA ASP A 90 -8.50 15.79 9.99
C ASP A 90 -9.00 14.41 9.53
N ILE A 91 -8.23 13.35 9.79
CA ILE A 91 -8.65 11.97 9.48
C ILE A 91 -9.89 11.61 10.30
N ASN A 92 -9.92 11.96 11.59
CA ASN A 92 -11.05 11.65 12.45
C ASN A 92 -12.32 12.38 11.97
N ASN A 93 -12.21 13.67 11.62
CA ASN A 93 -13.30 14.44 11.02
C ASN A 93 -13.78 13.83 9.69
N GLN A 94 -12.87 13.32 8.85
CA GLN A 94 -13.26 12.62 7.62
C GLN A 94 -14.01 11.31 7.90
N LEU A 95 -13.60 10.57 8.93
CA LEU A 95 -14.28 9.34 9.34
C LEU A 95 -15.64 9.62 9.92
N GLU A 96 -15.79 10.63 10.78
CA GLU A 96 -17.09 11.07 11.31
C GLU A 96 -18.04 11.53 10.20
N ASN A 97 -17.53 12.27 9.21
CA ASN A 97 -18.30 12.66 8.03
C ASN A 97 -18.76 11.44 7.22
N LYS A 98 -17.88 10.44 7.03
CA LYS A 98 -18.25 9.18 6.35
C LYS A 98 -19.28 8.39 7.14
N LEU A 99 -19.14 8.30 8.46
CA LEU A 99 -20.10 7.63 9.33
C LEU A 99 -21.48 8.30 9.23
N SER A 100 -21.55 9.62 9.37
CA SER A 100 -22.83 10.35 9.26
C SER A 100 -23.46 10.24 7.86
N ALA A 101 -22.64 10.16 6.80
CA ALA A 101 -23.14 9.91 5.45
C ALA A 101 -23.73 8.50 5.31
N LEU A 102 -23.04 7.48 5.83
CA LEU A 102 -23.51 6.09 5.84
C LEU A 102 -24.78 5.92 6.67
N GLU A 103 -24.87 6.57 7.82
CA GLU A 103 -26.09 6.59 8.65
C GLU A 103 -27.28 7.18 7.88
N LYS A 104 -27.08 8.31 7.19
CA LYS A 104 -28.11 8.91 6.32
C LYS A 104 -28.52 7.98 5.18
N GLU A 105 -27.57 7.25 4.58
CA GLU A 105 -27.90 6.26 3.55
C GLU A 105 -28.68 5.08 4.10
N LEU A 106 -28.32 4.60 5.30
CA LEU A 106 -29.01 3.52 5.98
C LEU A 106 -30.45 3.91 6.32
N GLU A 107 -30.68 5.13 6.83
CA GLU A 107 -32.02 5.67 7.04
C GLU A 107 -32.83 5.77 5.74
N ARG A 108 -32.20 6.18 4.63
CA ARG A 108 -32.87 6.23 3.32
C ARG A 108 -33.26 4.83 2.86
N LYS A 109 -32.37 3.85 3.00
CA LYS A 109 -32.63 2.44 2.65
C LYS A 109 -33.74 1.84 3.53
N SER A 110 -33.76 2.12 4.83
CA SER A 110 -34.81 1.63 5.73
C SER A 110 -36.18 2.22 5.38
N LYS A 111 -36.26 3.53 5.07
CA LYS A 111 -37.47 4.21 4.59
C LYS A 111 -37.95 3.66 3.24
N LYS A 112 -37.05 3.35 2.31
CA LYS A 112 -37.40 2.70 1.04
C LYS A 112 -37.96 1.30 1.25
N LYS A 113 -37.33 0.51 2.12
CA LYS A 113 -37.78 -0.85 2.45
C LYS A 113 -39.17 -0.87 3.11
N SER A 114 -39.45 0.07 4.01
CA SER A 114 -40.78 0.17 4.63
C SER A 114 -41.85 0.56 3.60
N HIS A 115 -41.53 1.48 2.67
CA HIS A 115 -42.42 1.84 1.56
C HIS A 115 -42.69 0.65 0.63
N LEU A 116 -41.66 -0.10 0.24
CA LEU A 116 -41.79 -1.31 -0.58
C LEU A 116 -42.62 -2.40 0.11
N LEU A 117 -42.42 -2.62 1.41
CA LEU A 117 -43.23 -3.56 2.20
C LEU A 117 -44.71 -3.14 2.23
N GLN A 118 -44.99 -1.85 2.37
CA GLN A 118 -46.35 -1.32 2.35
C GLN A 118 -47.00 -1.46 0.97
N GLN A 119 -46.25 -1.19 -0.10
CA GLN A 119 -46.71 -1.39 -1.48
C GLN A 119 -46.94 -2.87 -1.81
N LYS A 120 -46.07 -3.77 -1.33
CA LYS A 120 -46.22 -5.22 -1.53
C LYS A 120 -47.49 -5.75 -0.87
N ARG A 121 -47.80 -5.30 0.36
CA ARG A 121 -49.06 -5.62 1.07
C ARG A 121 -50.30 -5.16 0.31
N LEU A 122 -50.23 -4.04 -0.42
CA LEU A 122 -51.34 -3.55 -1.25
C LEU A 122 -51.48 -4.35 -2.57
N SER A 123 -50.37 -4.88 -3.09
CA SER A 123 -50.36 -5.62 -4.37
C SER A 123 -50.79 -7.09 -4.27
N GLU A 124 -50.65 -7.72 -3.10
CA GLU A 124 -51.05 -9.12 -2.85
C GLU A 124 -52.55 -9.40 -3.07
N PRO A 125 -53.50 -8.61 -2.54
CA PRO A 125 -54.93 -8.81 -2.80
C PRO A 125 -55.30 -8.53 -4.27
N LEU A 126 -54.53 -7.69 -4.97
CA LEU A 126 -54.71 -7.42 -6.40
C LEU A 126 -54.28 -8.61 -7.26
N LYS A 127 -53.17 -9.29 -6.91
CA LYS A 127 -52.74 -10.53 -7.60
C LYS A 127 -53.77 -11.65 -7.44
N GLN A 128 -54.31 -11.83 -6.23
CA GLN A 128 -55.37 -12.82 -6.00
C GLN A 128 -56.63 -12.54 -6.83
N LYS A 129 -57.06 -11.27 -6.95
CA LYS A 129 -58.17 -10.90 -7.84
C LYS A 129 -57.85 -11.16 -9.32
N LEU A 130 -56.62 -10.90 -9.75
CA LEU A 130 -56.20 -11.15 -11.14
C LEU A 130 -56.25 -12.64 -11.48
N ASP A 131 -55.79 -13.50 -10.58
CA ASP A 131 -55.80 -14.96 -10.79
C ASP A 131 -57.22 -15.52 -10.81
N LEU A 132 -58.12 -15.02 -9.94
CA LEU A 132 -59.54 -15.34 -9.99
C LEU A 132 -60.19 -14.91 -11.31
N LEU A 133 -59.85 -13.72 -11.82
CA LEU A 133 -60.36 -13.22 -13.10
C LEU A 133 -59.82 -14.02 -14.29
N LYS A 134 -58.56 -14.46 -14.26
CA LYS A 134 -58.00 -15.36 -15.29
C LYS A 134 -58.71 -16.70 -15.33
N ASN A 135 -58.97 -17.30 -14.16
CA ASN A 135 -59.69 -18.56 -14.06
C ASN A 135 -61.13 -18.42 -14.58
N SER A 136 -61.84 -17.36 -14.18
CA SER A 136 -63.19 -17.07 -14.67
C SER A 136 -63.23 -16.83 -16.19
N ARG A 137 -62.25 -16.12 -16.74
CA ARG A 137 -62.12 -15.94 -18.20
C ARG A 137 -61.94 -17.27 -18.92
N GLN A 138 -61.07 -18.15 -18.40
CA GLN A 138 -60.81 -19.46 -19.01
C GLN A 138 -62.07 -20.36 -18.99
N GLU A 139 -62.86 -20.28 -17.93
CA GLU A 139 -64.13 -20.99 -17.82
C GLU A 139 -65.17 -20.51 -18.83
N VAL A 140 -65.34 -19.18 -18.97
CA VAL A 140 -66.21 -18.61 -20.01
C VAL A 140 -65.76 -19.02 -21.42
N GLN A 141 -64.46 -19.09 -21.65
CA GLN A 141 -63.90 -19.48 -22.94
C GLN A 141 -64.18 -20.95 -23.27
N ARG A 142 -64.18 -21.85 -22.27
CA ARG A 142 -64.61 -23.25 -22.46
C ARG A 142 -66.10 -23.35 -22.78
N ASN A 143 -66.92 -22.58 -22.07
CA ASN A 143 -68.36 -22.59 -22.31
C ASN A 143 -68.71 -22.06 -23.71
N LEU A 144 -68.00 -21.04 -24.21
CA LEU A 144 -68.17 -20.57 -25.58
C LEU A 144 -67.80 -21.64 -26.61
N ALA A 145 -66.67 -22.33 -26.45
CA ALA A 145 -66.28 -23.40 -27.35
C ALA A 145 -67.32 -24.54 -27.39
N SER A 146 -67.89 -24.90 -26.23
CA SER A 146 -68.96 -25.89 -26.15
C SER A 146 -70.23 -25.46 -26.89
N ILE A 147 -70.62 -24.18 -26.75
CA ILE A 147 -71.81 -23.64 -27.43
C ILE A 147 -71.59 -23.56 -28.94
N GLU A 148 -70.40 -23.18 -29.40
CA GLU A 148 -70.05 -23.15 -30.83
C GLU A 148 -70.11 -24.54 -31.47
N GLU A 149 -69.67 -25.57 -30.75
CA GLU A 149 -69.74 -26.97 -31.20
C GLU A 149 -71.19 -27.49 -31.27
N GLU A 150 -72.02 -27.16 -30.28
CA GLU A 150 -73.46 -27.42 -30.33
C GLU A 150 -74.14 -26.71 -31.51
N LEU A 151 -73.75 -25.47 -31.80
CA LEU A 151 -74.29 -24.69 -32.92
C LEU A 151 -73.91 -25.31 -34.27
N ARG A 152 -72.66 -25.74 -34.44
CA ARG A 152 -72.20 -26.47 -35.65
C ARG A 152 -72.97 -27.77 -35.85
N SER A 153 -73.15 -28.55 -34.78
CA SER A 153 -73.92 -29.80 -34.83
C SER A 153 -75.36 -29.54 -35.28
N LYS A 154 -76.02 -28.51 -34.73
CA LYS A 154 -77.39 -28.14 -35.10
C LYS A 154 -77.51 -27.55 -36.50
N GLU A 155 -76.51 -26.81 -36.98
CA GLU A 155 -76.47 -26.33 -38.37
C GLU A 155 -76.29 -27.48 -39.37
N GLN A 156 -75.48 -28.49 -39.02
CA GLN A 156 -75.30 -29.68 -39.84
C GLN A 156 -76.59 -30.51 -39.92
N GLU A 157 -77.26 -30.74 -38.79
CA GLU A 157 -78.59 -31.39 -38.73
C GLU A 157 -79.62 -30.64 -39.60
N LEU A 158 -79.61 -29.31 -39.59
CA LEU A 158 -80.49 -28.49 -40.44
C LEU A 158 -80.15 -28.61 -41.93
N SER A 159 -78.86 -28.71 -42.28
CA SER A 159 -78.45 -28.93 -43.66
C SER A 159 -78.94 -30.28 -44.18
N GLU A 160 -78.84 -31.33 -43.37
CA GLU A 160 -79.30 -32.69 -43.71
C GLU A 160 -80.83 -32.75 -43.82
N LEU A 161 -81.56 -32.06 -42.95
CA LEU A 161 -83.03 -31.95 -43.04
C LEU A 161 -83.47 -31.17 -44.29
N ASN A 162 -82.75 -30.12 -44.66
CA ASN A 162 -83.06 -29.30 -45.82
C ASN A 162 -82.72 -30.05 -47.13
N GLU A 163 -81.65 -30.84 -47.14
CA GLU A 163 -81.30 -31.71 -48.26
C GLU A 163 -82.32 -32.86 -48.43
N SER A 164 -82.88 -33.35 -47.33
CA SER A 164 -83.99 -34.32 -47.30
C SER A 164 -85.30 -33.76 -47.87
N LEU A 165 -85.53 -32.44 -47.77
CA LEU A 165 -86.69 -31.74 -48.33
C LEU A 165 -86.56 -31.43 -49.84
N SER A 166 -85.34 -31.50 -50.41
CA SER A 166 -85.08 -31.16 -51.81
C SER A 166 -85.35 -32.30 -52.80
N LYS A 167 -85.65 -33.53 -52.36
CA LYS A 167 -85.70 -34.73 -53.24
C LYS A 167 -87.09 -35.29 -53.58
N ASN A 168 -88.22 -34.66 -53.26
CA ASN A 168 -89.55 -35.11 -53.75
C ASN A 168 -90.60 -33.99 -53.75
N PRO A 169 -91.29 -33.68 -54.88
CA PRO A 169 -92.39 -32.72 -54.88
C PRO A 169 -93.75 -33.44 -54.91
N THR A 170 -94.47 -33.46 -53.79
CA THR A 170 -95.96 -33.41 -53.79
C THR A 170 -96.52 -33.07 -52.39
N PRO A 171 -97.62 -32.30 -52.29
CA PRO A 171 -98.23 -31.82 -51.02
C PRO A 171 -99.20 -32.88 -50.42
N PRO A 172 -99.52 -32.91 -49.09
CA PRO A 172 -100.13 -31.81 -48.33
C PRO A 172 -99.74 -31.62 -46.83
N LYS A 173 -100.09 -30.42 -46.30
CA LYS A 173 -100.28 -29.85 -44.91
C LYS A 173 -100.15 -30.75 -43.65
N PRO A 174 -100.08 -30.18 -42.40
CA PRO A 174 -99.50 -28.93 -41.87
C PRO A 174 -98.65 -29.16 -40.57
N GLN A 175 -98.17 -28.09 -39.92
CA GLN A 175 -97.67 -28.05 -38.51
C GLN A 175 -96.34 -28.79 -38.20
N LYS A 176 -95.20 -28.09 -38.23
CA LYS A 176 -94.03 -28.31 -37.33
C LYS A 176 -92.85 -27.33 -37.54
N SER A 177 -92.87 -26.45 -38.55
CA SER A 177 -91.78 -25.47 -38.79
C SER A 177 -91.77 -24.25 -37.86
N SER A 178 -92.89 -23.94 -37.18
CA SER A 178 -93.02 -22.76 -36.31
C SER A 178 -92.16 -22.83 -35.04
N LYS A 179 -92.07 -24.00 -34.39
CA LYS A 179 -91.34 -24.13 -33.12
C LYS A 179 -89.83 -24.05 -33.31
N HIS A 180 -89.30 -24.60 -34.40
CA HIS A 180 -87.87 -24.52 -34.68
C HIS A 180 -87.43 -23.11 -35.09
N GLN A 181 -88.28 -22.36 -35.78
CA GLN A 181 -87.97 -20.98 -36.14
C GLN A 181 -88.00 -20.04 -34.92
N GLU A 182 -88.86 -20.31 -33.94
CA GLU A 182 -88.85 -19.62 -32.63
C GLU A 182 -87.62 -19.97 -31.79
N THR A 183 -87.24 -21.25 -31.70
CA THR A 183 -86.03 -21.64 -30.95
C THR A 183 -84.75 -21.09 -31.57
N ILE A 184 -84.66 -21.00 -32.91
CA ILE A 184 -83.51 -20.38 -33.58
C ILE A 184 -83.48 -18.87 -33.32
N LYS A 185 -84.63 -18.19 -33.30
CA LYS A 185 -84.68 -16.77 -32.93
C LYS A 185 -84.30 -16.53 -31.47
N ASP A 186 -84.70 -17.40 -30.55
CA ASP A 186 -84.34 -17.33 -29.12
C ASP A 186 -82.85 -17.64 -28.88
N LEU A 187 -82.27 -18.58 -29.61
CA LEU A 187 -80.83 -18.85 -29.54
C LEU A 187 -80.01 -17.68 -30.12
N ARG A 188 -80.47 -17.06 -31.21
CA ARG A 188 -79.81 -15.87 -31.78
C ARG A 188 -79.88 -14.66 -30.85
N SER A 189 -81.02 -14.42 -30.19
CA SER A 189 -81.13 -13.31 -29.22
C SER A 189 -80.25 -13.54 -27.99
N LYS A 190 -80.09 -14.79 -27.54
CA LYS A 190 -79.15 -15.16 -26.47
C LYS A 190 -77.69 -14.97 -26.89
N LEU A 191 -77.35 -15.29 -28.13
CA LEU A 191 -76.00 -15.08 -28.66
C LEU A 191 -75.66 -13.58 -28.74
N ASP A 192 -76.56 -12.76 -29.28
CA ASP A 192 -76.40 -11.30 -29.33
C ASP A 192 -76.24 -10.69 -27.93
N LEU A 193 -76.96 -11.23 -26.94
CA LEU A 193 -76.84 -10.79 -25.55
C LEU A 193 -75.47 -11.15 -24.96
N VAL A 194 -74.98 -12.37 -25.20
CA VAL A 194 -73.66 -12.82 -24.74
C VAL A 194 -72.54 -12.01 -25.39
N ASP A 195 -72.62 -11.75 -26.70
CA ASP A 195 -71.66 -10.91 -27.42
C ASP A 195 -71.64 -9.47 -26.88
N SER A 196 -72.81 -8.90 -26.57
CA SER A 196 -72.89 -7.58 -25.95
C SER A 196 -72.22 -7.54 -24.56
N GLN A 197 -72.32 -8.61 -23.77
CA GLN A 197 -71.69 -8.73 -22.46
C GLN A 197 -70.17 -8.93 -22.56
N ILE A 198 -69.71 -9.73 -23.52
CA ILE A 198 -68.27 -9.93 -23.79
C ILE A 198 -67.64 -8.60 -24.22
N LYS A 199 -68.28 -7.88 -25.15
CA LYS A 199 -67.79 -6.59 -25.63
C LYS A 199 -67.69 -5.56 -24.51
N LYS A 200 -68.68 -5.53 -23.60
CA LYS A 200 -68.68 -4.65 -22.42
C LYS A 200 -67.56 -5.03 -21.42
N LYS A 201 -67.32 -6.32 -21.18
CA LYS A 201 -66.22 -6.77 -20.30
C LYS A 201 -64.84 -6.53 -20.91
N MET A 202 -64.68 -6.70 -22.22
CA MET A 202 -63.43 -6.43 -22.94
C MET A 202 -63.03 -4.95 -22.81
N LEU A 203 -63.96 -4.03 -23.03
CA LEU A 203 -63.70 -2.58 -22.89
C LEU A 203 -63.28 -2.21 -21.46
N SER A 204 -63.94 -2.80 -20.45
CA SER A 204 -63.61 -2.59 -19.04
C SER A 204 -62.21 -3.12 -18.66
N LEU A 205 -61.81 -4.27 -19.23
CA LEU A 205 -60.48 -4.87 -19.03
C LEU A 205 -59.37 -4.08 -19.73
N GLU A 206 -59.63 -3.58 -20.94
CA GLU A 206 -58.65 -2.79 -21.70
C GLU A 206 -58.36 -1.45 -21.00
N GLU A 207 -59.39 -0.81 -20.44
CA GLU A 207 -59.24 0.44 -19.67
C GLU A 207 -58.43 0.23 -18.37
N GLN A 208 -58.62 -0.89 -17.66
CA GLN A 208 -57.81 -1.25 -16.49
C GLN A 208 -56.34 -1.57 -16.84
N SER A 209 -56.10 -2.19 -18.00
CA SER A 209 -54.74 -2.52 -18.45
C SER A 209 -53.91 -1.28 -18.83
N ARG A 210 -54.56 -0.23 -19.35
CA ARG A 210 -53.92 1.06 -19.67
C ARG A 210 -53.52 1.86 -18.44
N LEU A 211 -54.21 1.67 -17.31
CA LEU A 211 -53.86 2.32 -16.04
C LEU A 211 -52.67 1.64 -15.34
N ASN A 212 -52.46 0.34 -15.54
CA ASN A 212 -51.38 -0.43 -14.90
C ASN A 212 -50.03 -0.33 -15.62
N THR A 213 -50.01 -0.07 -16.93
CA THR A 213 -48.76 0.00 -17.72
C THR A 213 -47.97 1.30 -17.54
N LYS A 214 -48.51 2.31 -16.84
CA LYS A 214 -47.79 3.54 -16.48
C LYS A 214 -46.90 3.43 -15.24
N SER A 215 -46.91 2.31 -14.52
CA SER A 215 -46.31 2.22 -13.16
C SER A 215 -45.18 1.18 -13.02
N GLN A 216 -44.71 0.58 -14.11
CA GLN A 216 -43.68 -0.48 -14.06
C GLN A 216 -42.63 -0.31 -15.17
N GLN A 217 -41.67 0.58 -14.94
CA GLN A 217 -40.34 0.51 -15.55
C GLN A 217 -39.32 0.93 -14.50
N ASP A 218 -38.91 -0.03 -13.69
CA ASP A 218 -37.56 -0.23 -13.13
C ASP A 218 -37.68 -1.13 -11.92
N GLU A 219 -37.15 -2.36 -12.02
CA GLU A 219 -36.55 -3.09 -10.89
C GLU A 219 -35.98 -4.42 -11.39
N GLY A 220 -34.65 -4.43 -11.54
CA GLY A 220 -33.85 -5.65 -11.62
C GLY A 220 -33.70 -6.28 -10.24
N LEU A 221 -33.75 -7.62 -10.22
CA LEU A 221 -33.58 -8.48 -9.05
C LEU A 221 -32.16 -8.39 -8.48
N GLU A 222 -32.04 -8.31 -7.16
CA GLU A 222 -30.90 -8.86 -6.42
C GLU A 222 -31.35 -9.37 -5.04
N GLU A 223 -30.73 -10.49 -4.64
CA GLU A 223 -31.15 -11.42 -3.60
C GLU A 223 -31.10 -10.87 -2.17
N LEU A 224 -32.07 -11.31 -1.36
CA LEU A 224 -32.15 -11.07 0.08
C LEU A 224 -31.04 -11.86 0.80
N ILE A 225 -29.95 -11.20 1.17
CA ILE A 225 -29.11 -11.62 2.29
C ILE A 225 -29.65 -10.92 3.55
N SER A 226 -29.90 -11.68 4.62
CA SER A 226 -30.39 -11.10 5.88
C SER A 226 -29.33 -10.19 6.50
N HIS A 227 -29.79 -9.09 7.11
CA HIS A 227 -28.92 -8.03 7.66
C HIS A 227 -27.96 -8.55 8.73
N ASP A 228 -28.34 -9.60 9.45
CA ASP A 228 -27.49 -10.23 10.48
C ASP A 228 -26.36 -11.04 9.86
N GLN A 229 -26.61 -11.75 8.76
CA GLN A 229 -25.58 -12.50 8.03
C GLN A 229 -24.53 -11.58 7.40
N LEU A 230 -24.96 -10.42 6.88
CA LEU A 230 -24.04 -9.43 6.30
C LEU A 230 -23.15 -8.77 7.35
N SER A 231 -23.71 -8.49 8.54
CA SER A 231 -22.96 -7.97 9.68
C SER A 231 -21.89 -8.97 10.15
N ASP A 232 -22.27 -10.24 10.35
CA ASP A 232 -21.34 -11.28 10.83
C ASP A 232 -20.23 -11.59 9.80
N ILE A 233 -20.56 -11.57 8.51
CA ILE A 233 -19.56 -11.72 7.44
C ILE A 233 -18.59 -10.52 7.42
N LEU A 234 -19.08 -9.29 7.61
CA LEU A 234 -18.23 -8.10 7.63
C LEU A 234 -17.32 -8.06 8.87
N TYR A 235 -17.84 -8.36 10.07
CA TYR A 235 -17.05 -8.39 11.29
C TYR A 235 -16.01 -9.53 11.29
N SER A 236 -16.35 -10.70 10.77
CA SER A 236 -15.39 -11.80 10.61
C SER A 236 -14.30 -11.46 9.58
N HIS A 237 -14.64 -10.80 8.47
CA HIS A 237 -13.64 -10.33 7.51
C HIS A 237 -12.76 -9.20 8.06
N LEU A 238 -13.31 -8.28 8.85
CA LEU A 238 -12.53 -7.19 9.45
C LEU A 238 -11.53 -7.73 10.49
N GLY A 239 -11.97 -8.66 11.35
CA GLY A 239 -11.10 -9.32 12.33
C GLY A 239 -10.02 -10.18 11.67
N TYR A 240 -10.37 -10.90 10.60
CA TYR A 240 -9.41 -11.65 9.78
C TYR A 240 -8.40 -10.73 9.09
N PHE A 241 -8.85 -9.61 8.52
CA PHE A 241 -7.95 -8.63 7.92
C PHE A 241 -7.00 -8.05 8.96
N GLN A 242 -7.52 -7.57 10.08
CA GLN A 242 -6.72 -6.91 11.11
C GLN A 242 -5.66 -7.85 11.69
N THR A 243 -6.04 -9.08 12.07
CA THR A 243 -5.09 -10.08 12.58
C THR A 243 -4.09 -10.53 11.52
N LYS A 244 -4.52 -10.75 10.28
CA LYS A 244 -3.62 -11.18 9.19
C LYS A 244 -2.69 -10.08 8.72
N THR A 245 -3.13 -8.81 8.67
CA THR A 245 -2.26 -7.67 8.33
C THR A 245 -1.27 -7.35 9.44
N LEU A 246 -1.67 -7.36 10.72
CA LEU A 246 -0.74 -7.13 11.82
C LEU A 246 0.31 -8.24 11.91
N THR A 247 -0.10 -9.51 11.80
CA THR A 247 0.84 -10.64 11.81
C THR A 247 1.75 -10.69 10.58
N LEU A 248 1.25 -10.35 9.37
CA LEU A 248 2.08 -10.26 8.16
C LEU A 248 3.08 -9.10 8.21
N VAL A 249 2.69 -7.96 8.78
CA VAL A 249 3.59 -6.81 8.95
C VAL A 249 4.69 -7.15 9.96
N ASP A 250 4.34 -7.71 11.12
CA ASP A 250 5.32 -8.18 12.11
C ASP A 250 6.25 -9.27 11.54
N GLN A 251 5.71 -10.24 10.80
CA GLN A 251 6.51 -11.32 10.24
C GLN A 251 7.46 -10.83 9.15
N ARG A 252 7.05 -9.89 8.29
CA ARG A 252 7.92 -9.31 7.26
C ARG A 252 9.01 -8.41 7.84
N VAL A 253 8.67 -7.60 8.85
CA VAL A 253 9.65 -6.76 9.55
C VAL A 253 10.65 -7.65 10.30
N SER A 254 10.17 -8.68 11.00
CA SER A 254 11.00 -9.63 11.73
C SER A 254 11.90 -10.45 10.79
N GLN A 255 11.41 -10.91 9.63
CA GLN A 255 12.24 -11.56 8.60
C GLN A 255 13.32 -10.63 8.03
N ARG A 256 12.99 -9.35 7.79
CA ARG A 256 13.98 -8.35 7.35
C ARG A 256 15.06 -8.13 8.40
N LEU A 257 14.67 -7.93 9.66
CA LEU A 257 15.60 -7.79 10.79
C LEU A 257 16.48 -9.02 10.96
N GLN A 258 15.93 -10.21 10.79
CA GLN A 258 16.69 -11.46 10.85
C GLN A 258 17.71 -11.54 9.69
N THR A 259 17.31 -11.15 8.48
CA THR A 259 18.21 -11.10 7.31
C THR A 259 19.35 -10.09 7.54
N TYR A 260 19.07 -8.94 8.15
CA TYR A 260 20.10 -7.97 8.54
C TYR A 260 21.05 -8.54 9.60
N LEU A 261 20.51 -9.20 10.63
CA LEU A 261 21.30 -9.85 11.67
C LEU A 261 22.22 -10.95 11.11
N ASP A 262 21.73 -11.78 10.19
CA ASP A 262 22.51 -12.86 9.60
C ASP A 262 23.60 -12.32 8.66
N ALA A 263 23.32 -11.24 7.92
CA ALA A 263 24.34 -10.55 7.13
C ALA A 263 25.42 -9.89 7.99
N LEU A 264 25.03 -9.27 9.10
CA LEU A 264 25.98 -8.69 10.06
C LEU A 264 26.85 -9.76 10.72
N LYS A 265 26.27 -10.90 11.13
CA LYS A 265 27.02 -12.05 11.67
C LYS A 265 27.99 -12.63 10.64
N THR A 266 27.59 -12.69 9.37
CA THR A 266 28.45 -13.14 8.26
C THR A 266 29.60 -12.17 8.00
N CYS A 267 29.38 -10.86 8.16
CA CYS A 267 30.46 -9.87 8.08
C CYS A 267 31.39 -9.97 9.30
N GLN A 268 30.83 -10.16 10.49
CA GLN A 268 31.59 -10.29 11.73
C GLN A 268 32.47 -11.54 11.75
N SER A 269 31.97 -12.69 11.29
CA SER A 269 32.77 -13.92 11.20
C SER A 269 33.93 -13.76 10.22
N LYS A 270 33.71 -13.07 9.09
CA LYS A 270 34.75 -12.75 8.10
C LYS A 270 35.76 -11.69 8.57
N LEU A 271 35.39 -10.84 9.53
CA LEU A 271 36.29 -9.86 10.17
C LEU A 271 37.14 -10.48 11.29
N SER A 272 36.68 -11.58 11.89
CA SER A 272 37.38 -12.32 12.94
C SER A 272 38.54 -13.17 12.42
N ASP A 273 38.48 -13.58 11.16
CA ASP A 273 39.59 -14.24 10.48
C ASP A 273 40.59 -13.15 10.01
N LYS A 274 41.87 -13.37 10.28
CA LYS A 274 42.99 -12.39 10.17
C LYS A 274 43.34 -11.95 8.73
N GLU A 275 42.36 -11.62 7.89
CA GLU A 275 42.51 -11.16 6.51
C GLU A 275 42.16 -9.67 6.32
N ILE A 276 42.32 -8.84 7.36
CA ILE A 276 42.13 -7.38 7.28
C ILE A 276 43.21 -6.71 6.38
N SER A 277 44.22 -7.44 5.92
CA SER A 277 45.28 -6.91 5.07
C SER A 277 44.91 -6.74 3.60
N ASN A 278 43.73 -7.19 3.14
CA ASN A 278 43.34 -7.04 1.74
C ASN A 278 42.21 -6.00 1.56
N PRO A 279 42.52 -4.76 1.12
CA PRO A 279 41.53 -3.69 0.92
C PRO A 279 40.44 -4.04 -0.11
N VAL A 280 40.71 -5.02 -0.98
CA VAL A 280 39.75 -5.52 -1.96
C VAL A 280 38.61 -6.32 -1.30
N VAL A 281 38.92 -7.06 -0.23
CA VAL A 281 37.94 -7.91 0.48
C VAL A 281 37.02 -7.05 1.35
N SER A 282 37.55 -6.01 2.00
CA SER A 282 36.73 -5.05 2.76
C SER A 282 35.81 -4.23 1.84
N ALA A 283 36.27 -3.85 0.65
CA ALA A 283 35.44 -3.17 -0.35
C ALA A 283 34.25 -4.04 -0.82
N GLN A 284 34.46 -5.34 -1.04
CA GLN A 284 33.38 -6.27 -1.42
C GLN A 284 32.34 -6.49 -0.31
N GLN A 285 32.78 -6.50 0.95
CA GLN A 285 31.88 -6.61 2.10
C GLN A 285 31.04 -5.34 2.26
N ILE A 286 31.67 -4.18 2.19
CA ILE A 286 31.00 -2.86 2.23
C ILE A 286 29.97 -2.73 1.09
N LYS A 287 30.31 -3.20 -0.12
CA LYS A 287 29.39 -3.28 -1.26
C LYS A 287 28.14 -4.11 -0.97
N SER A 288 28.33 -5.27 -0.35
CA SER A 288 27.23 -6.17 -0.01
C SER A 288 26.31 -5.53 1.05
N LEU A 289 26.90 -4.83 2.02
CA LEU A 289 26.16 -4.11 3.05
C LEU A 289 25.33 -2.95 2.47
N PHE A 290 25.90 -2.12 1.59
CA PHE A 290 25.12 -1.02 0.99
C PHE A 290 23.96 -1.50 0.14
N LYS A 291 24.14 -2.59 -0.62
CA LYS A 291 23.04 -3.21 -1.37
C LYS A 291 21.95 -3.76 -0.46
N LEU A 292 22.32 -4.25 0.72
CA LEU A 292 21.37 -4.80 1.69
C LEU A 292 20.59 -3.71 2.43
N PHE A 293 21.28 -2.68 2.93
CA PHE A 293 20.67 -1.60 3.71
C PHE A 293 19.91 -0.58 2.85
N PHE A 294 20.29 -0.43 1.58
CA PHE A 294 19.66 0.52 0.66
C PHE A 294 19.18 -0.17 -0.63
N PRO A 295 18.17 -1.07 -0.53
CA PRO A 295 17.66 -1.82 -1.68
C PRO A 295 16.77 -0.97 -2.61
N THR A 296 16.30 0.19 -2.14
CA THR A 296 15.40 1.07 -2.90
C THR A 296 16.18 1.92 -3.89
N ASN A 297 15.62 2.08 -5.09
CA ASN A 297 16.06 3.04 -6.08
C ASN A 297 17.56 2.97 -6.47
N ASN A 298 18.19 1.80 -6.42
CA ASN A 298 19.62 1.62 -6.75
C ASN A 298 20.59 2.51 -5.95
N VAL A 299 20.16 3.11 -4.83
CA VAL A 299 20.99 3.99 -4.00
C VAL A 299 22.18 3.21 -3.45
N GLY A 300 21.95 1.99 -2.94
CA GLY A 300 23.02 1.13 -2.43
C GLY A 300 24.03 0.70 -3.49
N VAL A 301 23.60 0.54 -4.75
CA VAL A 301 24.49 0.25 -5.88
C VAL A 301 25.36 1.46 -6.20
N THR A 302 24.77 2.65 -6.18
CA THR A 302 25.47 3.93 -6.41
C THR A 302 26.49 4.19 -5.30
N MET A 303 26.12 4.04 -4.02
CA MET A 303 27.03 4.16 -2.88
C MET A 303 28.20 3.17 -2.96
N SER A 304 27.92 1.93 -3.34
CA SER A 304 28.97 0.93 -3.55
C SER A 304 29.96 1.35 -4.64
N ARG A 305 29.49 1.91 -5.76
CA ARG A 305 30.38 2.32 -6.85
C ARG A 305 31.22 3.53 -6.47
N ILE A 306 30.62 4.51 -5.78
CA ILE A 306 31.35 5.67 -5.23
C ILE A 306 32.49 5.21 -4.31
N MET A 307 32.22 4.25 -3.43
CA MET A 307 33.23 3.73 -2.50
C MET A 307 34.32 2.90 -3.20
N GLU A 308 33.97 2.14 -4.24
CA GLU A 308 34.98 1.45 -5.08
C GLU A 308 35.94 2.46 -5.71
N LEU A 309 35.41 3.51 -6.33
CA LEU A 309 36.22 4.54 -6.96
C LEU A 309 37.16 5.22 -5.95
N LEU A 310 36.64 5.58 -4.77
CA LEU A 310 37.44 6.18 -3.71
C LEU A 310 38.52 5.25 -3.14
N ILE A 311 38.33 3.93 -3.22
CA ILE A 311 39.32 2.93 -2.77
C ILE A 311 40.34 2.63 -3.88
N GLU A 312 39.93 2.67 -5.14
CA GLU A 312 40.78 2.49 -6.32
C GLU A 312 41.74 3.68 -6.52
N ASP A 313 41.33 4.88 -6.13
CA ASP A 313 42.14 6.08 -6.21
C ASP A 313 43.24 6.15 -5.12
N GLU A 314 44.49 6.37 -5.54
CA GLU A 314 45.65 6.43 -4.63
C GLU A 314 45.57 7.58 -3.62
N SER A 315 44.98 8.72 -4.04
CA SER A 315 44.77 9.88 -3.17
C SER A 315 43.57 9.73 -2.23
N LYS A 316 42.76 8.68 -2.41
CA LYS A 316 41.48 8.47 -1.73
C LYS A 316 40.57 9.69 -1.86
N SER A 317 40.70 10.43 -2.95
CA SER A 317 39.94 11.64 -3.19
C SER A 317 39.64 11.85 -4.66
N ILE A 318 38.37 12.09 -4.96
CA ILE A 318 37.90 12.21 -6.34
C ILE A 318 37.25 13.57 -6.53
N ARG A 319 37.60 14.23 -7.64
CA ARG A 319 36.95 15.47 -8.05
C ARG A 319 35.52 15.19 -8.49
N LEU A 320 34.59 16.04 -8.09
CA LEU A 320 33.16 15.96 -8.40
C LEU A 320 32.91 15.85 -9.91
N GLU A 321 33.73 16.52 -10.73
CA GLU A 321 33.65 16.47 -12.19
C GLU A 321 33.91 15.07 -12.77
N HIS A 322 34.81 14.29 -12.16
CA HIS A 322 35.06 12.90 -12.57
C HIS A 322 33.87 12.00 -12.22
N MET A 323 33.29 12.21 -11.03
CA MET A 323 32.09 11.48 -10.61
C MET A 323 30.87 11.83 -11.47
N GLN A 324 30.70 13.10 -11.87
CA GLN A 324 29.59 13.50 -12.75
C GLN A 324 29.71 12.92 -14.17
N LYS A 325 30.93 12.61 -14.64
CA LYS A 325 31.12 11.89 -15.90
C LYS A 325 30.75 10.41 -15.78
N GLU A 326 30.99 9.80 -14.62
CA GLU A 326 30.64 8.41 -14.37
C GLU A 326 29.14 8.22 -14.04
N PHE A 327 28.51 9.24 -13.48
CA PHE A 327 27.09 9.30 -13.17
C PHE A 327 26.40 10.48 -13.88
N PRO A 328 26.22 10.43 -15.21
CA PRO A 328 25.65 11.54 -15.96
C PRO A 328 24.18 11.80 -15.57
N PRO A 329 23.79 13.05 -15.28
CA PRO A 329 22.47 13.40 -14.72
C PRO A 329 21.29 13.26 -15.69
N GLY A 330 21.55 13.05 -16.99
CA GLY A 330 20.52 13.13 -18.05
C GLY A 330 20.12 11.81 -18.71
N GLU A 331 20.97 10.78 -18.73
CA GLU A 331 20.72 9.59 -19.58
C GLU A 331 20.12 8.40 -18.82
N GLU A 332 20.30 8.33 -17.50
CA GLU A 332 19.68 7.29 -16.68
C GLU A 332 19.19 7.89 -15.37
N ALA A 333 17.87 8.05 -15.21
CA ALA A 333 17.19 8.44 -13.97
C ALA A 333 17.35 7.41 -12.81
N ARG A 334 18.47 6.69 -12.78
CA ARG A 334 18.77 5.54 -11.92
C ARG A 334 19.87 5.83 -10.92
N HIS A 335 20.68 6.87 -11.14
CA HIS A 335 21.82 7.18 -10.30
C HIS A 335 21.42 8.27 -9.32
N HIS A 336 20.93 7.85 -8.15
CA HIS A 336 20.63 8.73 -7.02
C HIS A 336 21.92 9.24 -6.37
N TYR A 337 22.83 9.78 -7.17
CA TYR A 337 24.18 10.18 -6.81
C TYR A 337 24.19 11.22 -5.69
N THR A 338 23.40 12.28 -5.82
CA THR A 338 23.27 13.34 -4.80
C THR A 338 22.79 12.76 -3.47
N THR A 339 21.78 11.90 -3.52
CA THR A 339 21.24 11.21 -2.33
C THR A 339 22.26 10.25 -1.73
N ALA A 340 22.99 9.50 -2.55
CA ALA A 340 24.03 8.56 -2.12
C ALA A 340 25.18 9.27 -1.42
N ILE A 341 25.66 10.40 -1.96
CA ILE A 341 26.70 11.22 -1.31
C ILE A 341 26.20 11.78 0.01
N GLN A 342 24.97 12.29 0.07
CA GLN A 342 24.42 12.85 1.29
C GLN A 342 24.31 11.78 2.39
N ILE A 343 23.91 10.56 2.03
CA ILE A 343 23.90 9.43 2.97
C ILE A 343 25.32 9.05 3.40
N LEU A 344 26.28 8.97 2.48
CA LEU A 344 27.69 8.67 2.82
C LEU A 344 28.31 9.75 3.72
N ARG A 345 27.95 11.03 3.52
CA ARG A 345 28.34 12.16 4.38
C ARG A 345 27.72 12.04 5.77
N ASN A 346 26.44 11.69 5.86
CA ASN A 346 25.76 11.47 7.14
C ASN A 346 26.35 10.28 7.92
N LEU A 347 26.83 9.25 7.22
CA LEU A 347 27.56 8.12 7.79
C LEU A 347 29.01 8.45 8.13
N LYS A 348 29.48 9.68 7.87
CA LYS A 348 30.86 10.15 8.08
C LYS A 348 31.92 9.31 7.35
N LEU A 349 31.55 8.63 6.27
CA LEU A 349 32.48 7.86 5.45
C LEU A 349 33.19 8.73 4.41
N VAL A 350 32.59 9.87 4.10
CA VAL A 350 33.02 10.76 3.03
C VAL A 350 32.86 12.21 3.48
N GLU A 351 33.89 13.02 3.25
CA GLU A 351 33.84 14.47 3.40
C GLU A 351 33.83 15.14 2.03
N ALA A 352 32.85 16.01 1.81
CA ALA A 352 32.84 16.93 0.69
C ALA A 352 33.41 18.27 1.19
N GLN A 353 34.57 18.68 0.66
CA GLN A 353 35.07 20.02 0.91
C GLN A 353 34.34 20.99 -0.02
N ASP A 354 33.46 21.81 0.56
CA ASP A 354 32.57 22.74 -0.16
C ASP A 354 33.33 23.81 -0.99
N GLY A 355 34.66 23.92 -0.84
CA GLY A 355 35.51 24.84 -1.61
C GLY A 355 36.22 24.25 -2.83
N ASP A 356 36.52 22.94 -2.83
CA ASP A 356 37.44 22.34 -3.82
C ASP A 356 36.77 21.31 -4.75
N ASN A 357 35.44 21.15 -4.66
CA ASN A 357 34.69 20.12 -5.40
C ASN A 357 35.34 18.73 -5.25
N LEU A 358 35.88 18.44 -4.07
CA LEU A 358 36.65 17.23 -3.80
C LEU A 358 35.90 16.38 -2.79
N ILE A 359 35.73 15.11 -3.14
CA ILE A 359 35.12 14.08 -2.30
C ILE A 359 36.26 13.25 -1.74
N ARG A 360 36.46 13.25 -0.42
CA ARG A 360 37.54 12.51 0.24
C ARG A 360 36.98 11.40 1.10
N LEU A 361 37.60 10.23 1.03
CA LEU A 361 37.29 9.11 1.92
C LEU A 361 37.80 9.41 3.34
N CYS A 362 36.90 9.43 4.32
CA CYS A 362 37.26 9.54 5.73
C CYS A 362 37.47 8.13 6.28
N LEU A 363 38.71 7.63 6.17
CA LEU A 363 39.13 6.47 6.94
C LEU A 363 39.53 6.96 8.33
N LEU A 364 38.79 6.50 9.35
CA LEU A 364 39.15 6.59 10.76
C LEU A 364 40.57 6.07 11.03
#